data_AF-A0A485ATY5-F1
#
_entry.id   AF-A0A485ATY5-F1
#
_cell.length_a   1.000
_cell.length_b   1.000
_cell.length_c   1.000
_cell.angle_alpha   90.00
_cell.angle_beta   90.00
_cell.angle_gamma   90.00
#
_symmetry.space_group_name_H-M   'P 1'
#
loop_
_entity.id
_entity.type
_entity.pdbx_description
1 polymer ?
#
loop_
_entity_poly.entity_id
_entity_poly.type
_entity_poly.pdbx_seq_one_letter_code
_entity_poly.pdbx_strand_id
1 'polypeptide(L)' 'MFLPRPETVREARAEAYVEMRPETLAMIIDGSHHKGDVFATARIAGIQAAKTHLGADPAVSPADAE' A
#
# COMPACT_ATOMS: atom_id res chain seq x y z
N MET A 1 14.01 7.32 -30.31
CA MET A 1 13.11 6.24 -30.75
C MET A 1 12.94 5.29 -29.58
N PHE A 2 11.76 5.26 -28.95
CA PHE A 2 11.46 4.36 -27.83
C PHE A 2 10.87 3.08 -28.44
N LEU A 3 11.57 1.95 -28.34
CA LEU A 3 11.05 0.67 -28.79
C LEU A 3 10.12 0.11 -27.70
N PRO A 4 8.92 -0.39 -28.04
CA PRO A 4 8.01 -0.98 -27.07
C PRO A 4 8.64 -2.24 -26.46
N ARG A 5 8.57 -2.35 -25.13
CA ARG A 5 8.96 -3.58 -24.43
C ARG A 5 7.84 -4.60 -24.58
N PRO A 6 8.15 -5.89 -24.80
CA PRO A 6 7.13 -6.92 -24.85
C PRO A 6 6.41 -7.01 -23.50
N GLU A 7 5.09 -7.20 -23.56
CA GLU A 7 4.27 -7.44 -22.38
C GLU A 7 4.67 -8.75 -21.72
N THR A 8 4.92 -8.68 -20.42
CA THR A 8 5.37 -9.79 -19.60
C THR A 8 4.64 -9.72 -18.27
N VAL A 9 4.32 -10.87 -17.68
CA VAL A 9 3.75 -10.91 -16.33
C VAL A 9 4.82 -10.41 -15.36
N ARG A 10 4.51 -9.35 -14.61
CA ARG A 10 5.41 -8.75 -13.62
C ARG A 10 4.79 -8.87 -12.23
N GLU A 11 5.61 -9.28 -11.28
CA GLU A 11 5.23 -9.35 -9.86
C GLU A 11 6.26 -8.56 -9.05
N ALA A 12 5.77 -7.77 -8.08
CA ALA A 12 6.60 -7.02 -7.14
C ALA A 12 6.04 -7.20 -5.73
N ARG A 13 6.92 -7.40 -4.75
CA ARG A 13 6.56 -7.56 -3.34
C ARG A 13 7.32 -6.54 -2.49
N ALA A 14 6.62 -5.89 -1.57
CA ALA A 14 7.17 -4.96 -0.61
C ALA A 14 6.59 -5.23 0.79
N GLU A 15 7.33 -4.85 1.83
CA GLU A 15 6.92 -4.96 3.23
C GLU A 15 7.26 -3.68 4.00
N ALA A 16 6.52 -3.44 5.09
CA ALA A 16 6.70 -2.28 5.95
C ALA A 16 6.39 -2.63 7.41
N TYR A 17 7.03 -1.93 8.33
CA TYR A 17 6.84 -2.07 9.78
C TYR A 17 6.46 -0.73 10.39
N VAL A 18 5.56 -0.75 11.37
CA VAL A 18 5.17 0.43 12.14
C VAL A 18 5.53 0.18 13.59
N GLU A 19 6.51 0.93 14.09
CA GLU A 19 6.86 0.91 15.51
C GLU A 19 5.81 1.68 16.31
N MET A 20 5.34 1.09 17.40
CA MET A 20 4.36 1.69 18.29
C MET A 20 4.53 1.20 19.71
N ARG A 21 3.94 1.94 20.65
CA ARG A 21 3.92 1.56 22.06
C ARG A 21 3.12 0.27 22.27
N PRO A 22 3.54 -0.61 23.20
CA PRO A 22 2.87 -1.89 23.43
C PRO A 22 1.41 -1.75 23.88
N GLU A 23 1.07 -0.68 24.60
CA GLU A 23 -0.32 -0.40 24.99
C GLU A 23 -1.19 -0.07 23.78
N THR A 24 -0.61 0.56 22.75
CA THR A 24 -1.32 0.87 21.50
C THR A 24 -1.58 -0.39 20.70
N LEU A 25 -0.61 -1.29 20.63
CA LEU A 25 -0.77 -2.59 19.99
C LEU A 25 -1.86 -3.42 20.69
N ALA A 26 -1.87 -3.44 22.03
CA ALA A 26 -2.87 -4.14 22.80
C ALA A 26 -4.30 -3.61 22.53
N MET A 27 -4.48 -2.28 22.50
CA MET A 27 -5.77 -1.67 22.14
C MET A 27 -6.23 -2.01 20.72
N ILE A 28 -5.29 -2.10 19.77
CA ILE A 28 -5.60 -2.46 18.38
C ILE A 28 -6.07 -3.92 18.29
N ILE A 29 -5.38 -4.84 18.98
CA ILE A 29 -5.72 -6.27 19.00
C ILE A 29 -7.05 -6.52 19.70
N ASP A 30 -7.30 -5.83 20.81
CA ASP A 30 -8.54 -5.94 21.61
C ASP A 30 -9.76 -5.31 20.91
N GLY A 31 -9.56 -4.61 19.79
CA GLY A 31 -10.65 -3.98 19.03
C GLY A 31 -11.32 -2.81 19.77
N SER A 32 -10.74 -2.34 20.87
CA SER A 32 -11.29 -1.29 21.74
C SER A 32 -10.92 0.13 21.31
N HIS A 33 -10.45 0.31 20.07
CA HIS A 33 -10.06 1.62 19.56
C HIS A 33 -11.28 2.39 19.01
N HIS A 34 -11.54 3.58 19.55
CA HIS A 34 -12.66 4.48 19.20
C HIS A 34 -12.76 4.86 17.71
N LYS A 35 -11.71 4.63 16.92
CA LYS A 35 -11.65 4.85 15.46
C LYS A 35 -12.07 3.63 14.63
N GLY A 36 -12.37 2.48 15.25
CA GLY A 36 -12.72 1.24 14.58
C GLY A 36 -11.53 0.31 14.32
N ASP A 37 -11.71 -0.65 13.41
CA ASP A 37 -10.70 -1.65 13.07
C ASP A 37 -9.53 -1.03 12.27
N VAL A 38 -8.39 -0.90 12.95
CA VAL A 38 -7.16 -0.32 12.40
C VAL A 38 -6.54 -1.21 11.31
N PHE A 39 -6.59 -2.53 11.46
CA PHE A 39 -6.01 -3.47 10.48
C PHE A 39 -6.85 -3.51 9.20
N ALA A 40 -8.18 -3.57 9.32
CA ALA A 40 -9.06 -3.53 8.17
C ALA A 40 -8.89 -2.22 7.39
N THR A 41 -8.84 -1.09 8.10
CA THR A 41 -8.64 0.24 7.51
C THR A 41 -7.28 0.35 6.80
N ALA A 42 -6.19 -0.07 7.46
CA ALA A 42 -4.85 -0.05 6.88
C ALA A 42 -4.75 -0.88 5.59
N ARG A 43 -5.40 -2.05 5.55
CA ARG A 43 -5.44 -2.89 4.35
C ARG A 43 -6.16 -2.21 3.17
N ILE A 44 -7.32 -1.62 3.43
CA ILE A 44 -8.09 -0.91 2.39
C ILE A 44 -7.28 0.29 1.89
N ALA A 45 -6.71 1.09 2.79
CA ALA A 45 -5.87 2.22 2.43
C ALA A 45 -4.66 1.78 1.57
N GLY A 46 -4.00 0.67 1.90
CA GLY A 46 -2.89 0.13 1.11
C GLY A 46 -3.28 -0.30 -0.30
N ILE A 47 -4.43 -0.98 -0.47
CA ILE A 47 -4.94 -1.37 -1.80
C ILE A 47 -5.28 -0.13 -2.63
N GLN A 48 -5.94 0.86 -2.02
CA GLN A 48 -6.29 2.10 -2.71
C GLN A 48 -5.05 2.92 -3.07
N ALA A 49 -4.06 2.96 -2.18
CA ALA A 49 -2.76 3.57 -2.46
C ALA A 49 -2.08 2.87 -3.63
N ALA A 50 -1.99 1.53 -3.65
CA ALA A 50 -1.36 0.79 -4.75
C ALA A 50 -2.01 1.08 -6.12
N LYS A 51 -3.34 1.22 -6.17
CA LYS A 51 -4.07 1.56 -7.40
C LYS A 51 -3.92 3.03 -7.81
N THR A 52 -3.74 3.94 -6.86
CA THR A 52 -3.68 5.40 -7.11
C THR A 52 -2.24 5.91 -7.25
N HIS A 53 -1.24 5.16 -6.77
CA HIS A 53 0.17 5.58 -6.66
C HIS A 53 0.79 6.00 -8.00
N LEU A 54 0.26 5.49 -9.10
CA LEU A 54 0.63 5.85 -10.47
C LEU A 54 0.49 7.36 -10.74
N GLY A 55 -0.40 8.06 -10.03
CA GLY A 55 -0.60 9.51 -10.20
C GLY A 55 0.24 10.40 -9.29
N ALA A 56 0.89 9.85 -8.25
CA ALA A 56 1.52 10.64 -7.18
C ALA A 56 3.05 10.50 -7.10
N ASP A 57 3.63 9.45 -7.66
CA ASP A 57 5.08 9.24 -7.65
C ASP A 57 5.74 9.80 -8.93
N PRO A 58 6.61 10.82 -8.83
CA PRO A 58 7.31 11.39 -9.99
C PRO A 58 8.28 10.41 -10.68
N ALA A 59 8.61 9.28 -10.05
CA ALA A 59 9.52 8.27 -10.60
C ALA A 59 8.79 7.16 -11.40
N VAL A 60 7.46 7.09 -11.37
CA VAL A 60 6.70 6.06 -12.07
C VAL A 60 6.39 6.50 -13.50
N SER A 61 6.78 5.70 -14.49
CA SER A 61 6.51 5.98 -15.89
C SER A 61 5.00 5.80 -16.16
N PRO A 62 4.35 6.70 -16.92
CA PRO A 62 2.94 6.56 -17.28
C PRO A 62 2.64 5.31 -18.13
N ALA A 63 3.67 4.61 -18.63
CA ALA A 63 3.53 3.34 -19.35
C ALA A 63 3.31 2.12 -18.44
N ASP A 64 3.54 2.22 -17.13
CA ASP A 64 3.30 1.14 -16.17
C ASP A 64 1.93 1.30 -15.45
N ALA A 65 1.09 2.22 -15.94
CA ALA A 65 -0.18 2.62 -15.31
C ALA A 65 -1.44 1.94 -15.89
N GLU A 66 -1.28 1.03 -16.85
CA GLU A 66 -2.37 0.31 -17.54
C GLU A 66 -2.45 -1.15 -17.11
#